data_AF-A0AAN4Z0R5-F1
#
_entry.id   AF-A0AAN4Z0R5-F1
#
_cell.length_a   1.000
_cell.length_b   1.000
_cell.length_c   1.000
_cell.angle_alpha   90.00
_cell.angle_beta   90.00
_cell.angle_gamma   90.00
#
_symmetry.space_group_name_H-M   'P 1'
#
loop_
_entity.id
_entity.type
_entity.pdbx_description
1 polymer ?
#
loop_
_entity_poly.entity_id
_entity_poly.type
_entity_poly.pdbx_seq_one_letter_code
_entity_poly.pdbx_strand_id
1 'polypeptide(L)'
;STSVESIRFRRTRSRAMQTSHLIYTISVGSVVVSVVQLCFAASIFDFIVMNKKFYESVNNEILIDPGYALYFFGASLLSASLGLLTISAISSHRRIKNCIARHNTVLAGMHAFLLVVAAVSLAECYLLASRLSENISPYAHNGTPESFQEASCWYFRRLRASMELFGLQSVCASFQLFYLYTQKGFKFMGINQQPYAKLELI
;
A
#
# COMPACT_ATOMS: atom_id res chain seq x y z
N SER A 1 38.38 -4.30 -28.42
CA SER A 1 36.92 -4.35 -28.21
C SER A 1 36.49 -4.47 -26.74
N THR A 2 37.42 -4.65 -25.79
CA THR A 2 37.14 -4.89 -24.36
C THR A 2 36.68 -3.66 -23.55
N SER A 3 36.98 -2.42 -23.98
CA SER A 3 36.62 -1.23 -23.19
C SER A 3 35.13 -0.88 -23.25
N VAL A 4 34.48 -1.05 -24.41
CA VAL A 4 33.07 -0.69 -24.62
C VAL A 4 32.13 -1.62 -23.84
N GLU A 5 32.42 -2.92 -23.77
CA GLU A 5 31.67 -3.86 -22.94
C GLU A 5 31.84 -3.57 -21.45
N SER A 6 33.05 -3.23 -20.99
CA SER A 6 33.30 -2.89 -19.58
C SER A 6 32.53 -1.63 -19.13
N ILE A 7 32.42 -0.62 -20.01
CA ILE A 7 31.68 0.62 -19.74
C ILE A 7 30.17 0.35 -19.77
N ARG A 8 29.69 -0.44 -20.74
CA ARG A 8 28.28 -0.83 -20.85
C ARG A 8 27.85 -1.67 -19.63
N PHE A 9 28.73 -2.55 -19.14
CA PHE A 9 28.53 -3.37 -17.94
C PHE A 9 28.56 -2.54 -16.64
N ARG A 10 29.43 -1.53 -16.52
CA ARG A 10 29.41 -0.59 -15.38
C ARG A 10 28.13 0.25 -15.35
N ARG A 11 27.66 0.74 -16.49
CA ARG A 11 26.44 1.56 -16.60
C ARG A 11 25.17 0.77 -16.24
N THR A 12 25.06 -0.48 -16.69
CA THR A 12 23.93 -1.34 -16.35
C THR A 12 23.91 -1.72 -14.88
N ARG A 13 25.07 -1.96 -14.26
CA ARG A 13 25.19 -2.28 -12.83
C ARG A 13 24.82 -1.10 -11.93
N SER A 14 25.27 0.12 -12.28
CA SER A 14 24.91 1.35 -11.54
C SER A 14 23.41 1.65 -11.57
N ARG A 15 22.76 1.52 -12.74
CA ARG A 15 21.31 1.72 -12.88
C ARG A 15 20.49 0.67 -12.14
N ALA A 16 20.96 -0.58 -12.09
CA ALA A 16 20.31 -1.65 -11.35
C ALA A 16 20.34 -1.43 -9.82
N MET A 17 21.44 -0.91 -9.28
CA MET A 17 21.54 -0.55 -7.86
C MET A 17 20.58 0.59 -7.50
N GLN A 18 20.50 1.65 -8.31
CA GLN A 18 19.60 2.78 -8.06
C GLN A 18 18.11 2.38 -8.07
N THR A 19 17.70 1.49 -8.99
CA THR A 19 16.31 1.00 -9.02
C THR A 19 15.97 0.16 -7.79
N SER A 20 16.91 -0.64 -7.29
CA SER A 20 16.68 -1.44 -6.07
C SER A 20 16.51 -0.57 -4.81
N HIS A 21 17.25 0.52 -4.68
CA HIS A 21 17.10 1.45 -3.56
C HIS A 21 15.77 2.21 -3.61
N LEU A 22 15.34 2.66 -4.79
CA LEU A 22 14.07 3.38 -4.95
C LEU A 22 12.88 2.48 -4.57
N ILE A 23 12.85 1.24 -5.05
CA ILE A 23 11.81 0.26 -4.71
C ILE A 23 11.80 -0.02 -3.20
N TYR A 24 13.00 -0.19 -2.60
CA TYR A 24 13.12 -0.40 -1.16
C TYR A 24 12.55 0.77 -0.36
N THR A 25 12.94 2.01 -0.70
CA THR A 25 12.44 3.21 -0.01
C THR A 25 10.93 3.39 -0.13
N ILE A 26 10.37 3.18 -1.33
CA ILE A 26 8.90 3.25 -1.53
C ILE A 26 8.20 2.17 -0.70
N SER A 27 8.76 0.96 -0.64
CA SER A 27 8.17 -0.14 0.12
C SER A 27 8.20 0.12 1.63
N VAL A 28 9.31 0.65 2.16
CA VAL A 28 9.39 1.06 3.57
C VAL A 28 8.40 2.18 3.87
N GLY A 29 8.35 3.22 3.03
CA GLY A 29 7.39 4.30 3.16
C GLY A 29 5.94 3.80 3.16
N SER A 30 5.59 2.92 2.23
CA SER A 30 4.26 2.30 2.15
C SER A 30 3.90 1.53 3.43
N VAL A 31 4.84 0.77 4.00
CA VAL A 31 4.62 0.07 5.28
C VAL A 31 4.37 1.04 6.42
N VAL A 32 5.19 2.10 6.54
CA VAL A 32 5.02 3.12 7.59
C VAL A 32 3.66 3.81 7.48
N VAL A 33 3.28 4.26 6.27
CA VAL A 33 1.97 4.88 6.02
C VAL A 33 0.84 3.90 6.36
N SER A 34 1.02 2.61 6.05
CA SER A 34 0.04 1.58 6.40
C SER A 34 -0.11 1.36 7.90
N VAL A 35 0.97 1.38 8.67
CA VAL A 35 0.89 1.33 10.14
C VAL A 35 0.17 2.56 10.68
N VAL A 36 0.50 3.75 10.20
CA VAL A 36 -0.19 4.99 10.60
C VAL A 36 -1.68 4.88 10.29
N GLN A 37 -2.05 4.41 9.10
CA GLN A 37 -3.45 4.24 8.70
C GLN A 37 -4.18 3.22 9.59
N LEU A 38 -3.54 2.12 9.97
CA LEU A 38 -4.11 1.16 10.93
C LEU A 38 -4.39 1.80 12.29
N CYS A 39 -3.49 2.67 12.78
CA CYS A 39 -3.71 3.42 14.02
C CYS A 39 -4.87 4.40 13.90
N PHE A 40 -5.01 5.09 12.76
CA PHE A 40 -6.15 5.98 12.52
C PHE A 40 -7.47 5.22 12.43
N ALA A 41 -7.50 4.10 11.69
CA ALA A 41 -8.65 3.21 11.63
C ALA A 41 -9.02 2.70 13.03
N ALA A 42 -8.06 2.19 13.80
CA ALA A 42 -8.30 1.75 15.17
C ALA A 42 -8.89 2.85 16.04
N SER A 43 -8.33 4.06 15.98
CA SER A 43 -8.87 5.17 16.77
C SER A 43 -10.28 5.58 16.33
N ILE A 44 -10.58 5.56 15.03
CA ILE A 44 -11.93 5.82 14.50
C ILE A 44 -12.92 4.79 15.05
N PHE A 45 -12.62 3.50 14.93
CA PHE A 45 -13.56 2.45 15.32
C PHE A 45 -13.67 2.28 16.84
N ASP A 46 -12.59 2.51 17.57
CA ASP A 46 -12.63 2.59 19.04
C ASP A 46 -13.55 3.75 19.49
N PHE A 47 -13.41 4.91 18.88
CA PHE A 47 -14.28 6.06 19.15
C PHE A 47 -15.75 5.76 18.84
N ILE A 48 -16.03 5.10 17.72
CA ILE A 48 -17.39 4.70 17.32
C ILE A 48 -17.99 3.76 18.37
N VAL A 49 -17.27 2.69 18.73
CA VAL A 49 -17.71 1.68 19.72
C VAL A 49 -17.93 2.30 21.09
N MET A 50 -16.99 3.14 21.55
CA MET A 50 -17.03 3.76 22.86
C MET A 50 -18.14 4.81 22.98
N ASN A 51 -18.37 5.60 21.93
CA ASN A 51 -19.28 6.73 22.06
C ASN A 51 -20.74 6.38 21.86
N LYS A 52 -21.10 5.31 21.12
CA LYS A 52 -22.48 4.81 20.81
C LYS A 52 -23.48 5.84 20.22
N LYS A 53 -23.45 7.09 20.68
CA LYS A 53 -24.19 8.28 20.26
C LYS A 53 -23.91 8.71 18.82
N PHE A 54 -22.87 8.20 18.17
CA PHE A 54 -22.64 8.39 16.74
C PHE A 54 -23.41 7.42 15.85
N TYR A 55 -24.01 6.38 16.44
CA TYR A 55 -24.87 5.43 15.70
C TYR A 55 -26.30 5.92 15.55
N GLU A 56 -26.72 6.89 16.35
CA GLU A 56 -28.09 7.42 16.34
C GLU A 56 -28.00 8.93 16.20
N SER A 57 -28.21 9.43 14.98
CA SER A 57 -28.52 10.86 14.81
C SER A 57 -29.83 11.20 15.56
N VAL A 58 -30.18 12.48 15.67
CA VAL A 58 -31.48 12.91 16.24
C VAL A 58 -32.68 12.17 15.58
N ASN A 59 -32.51 11.61 14.38
CA ASN A 59 -33.50 10.83 13.64
C ASN A 59 -33.27 9.30 13.67
N ASN A 60 -32.41 8.75 14.54
CA ASN A 60 -32.03 7.32 14.60
C ASN A 60 -31.40 6.75 13.30
N GLU A 61 -30.87 7.60 12.43
CA GLU A 61 -30.13 7.14 11.25
C GLU A 61 -28.72 6.70 11.65
N ILE A 62 -28.30 5.53 11.15
CA ILE A 62 -26.95 5.01 11.32
C ILE A 62 -26.01 5.88 10.49
N LEU A 63 -25.35 6.83 11.14
CA LEU A 63 -24.37 7.71 10.51
C LEU A 63 -23.07 6.98 10.15
N ILE A 64 -22.77 5.87 10.85
CA ILE A 64 -21.51 5.15 10.69
C ILE A 64 -21.73 3.64 10.77
N ASP A 65 -21.58 2.96 9.64
CA ASP A 65 -21.62 1.49 9.56
C ASP A 65 -20.28 0.90 10.05
N PRO A 66 -20.28 0.06 11.10
CA PRO A 66 -19.07 -0.59 11.60
C PRO A 66 -18.49 -1.62 10.62
N GLY A 67 -19.28 -2.06 9.63
CA GLY A 67 -18.82 -2.92 8.54
C GLY A 67 -17.69 -2.30 7.72
N TYR A 68 -17.58 -0.96 7.69
CA TYR A 68 -16.48 -0.27 7.04
C TYR A 68 -15.10 -0.52 7.70
N ALA A 69 -15.07 -1.01 8.94
CA ALA A 69 -13.83 -1.39 9.61
C ALA A 69 -13.05 -2.44 8.85
N LEU A 70 -13.74 -3.47 8.33
CA LEU A 70 -13.10 -4.54 7.58
C LEU A 70 -12.40 -4.02 6.32
N TYR A 71 -12.98 -3.01 5.66
CA TYR A 71 -12.38 -2.37 4.49
C TYR A 71 -11.15 -1.56 4.88
N PHE A 72 -11.26 -0.70 5.91
CA PHE A 72 -10.16 0.17 6.33
C PHE A 72 -8.94 -0.64 6.82
N PHE A 73 -9.17 -1.64 7.68
CA PHE A 73 -8.12 -2.52 8.18
C PHE A 73 -7.60 -3.44 7.08
N GLY A 74 -8.50 -4.08 6.31
CA GLY A 74 -8.14 -5.05 5.28
C GLY A 74 -7.26 -4.44 4.19
N ALA A 75 -7.62 -3.28 3.64
CA ALA A 75 -6.83 -2.62 2.60
C ALA A 75 -5.44 -2.20 3.12
N SER A 76 -5.38 -1.67 4.34
CA SER A 76 -4.11 -1.26 4.98
C SER A 76 -3.21 -2.45 5.30
N LEU A 77 -3.77 -3.56 5.81
CA LEU A 77 -3.03 -4.79 6.08
C LEU A 77 -2.51 -5.43 4.81
N LEU A 78 -3.30 -5.46 3.74
CA LEU A 78 -2.87 -5.96 2.44
C LEU A 78 -1.69 -5.13 1.90
N SER A 79 -1.79 -3.80 1.95
CA SER A 79 -0.71 -2.88 1.56
C SER A 79 0.57 -3.11 2.37
N ALA A 80 0.45 -3.19 3.71
CA ALA A 80 1.58 -3.46 4.60
C ALA A 80 2.23 -4.82 4.29
N SER A 81 1.42 -5.86 4.06
CA SER A 81 1.90 -7.21 3.76
C SER A 81 2.68 -7.26 2.45
N LEU A 82 2.21 -6.55 1.40
CA LEU A 82 2.91 -6.46 0.12
C LEU A 82 4.21 -5.66 0.22
N GLY A 83 4.21 -4.57 0.99
CA GLY A 83 5.42 -3.80 1.27
C GLY A 83 6.48 -4.65 2.01
N LEU A 84 6.07 -5.38 3.05
CA LEU A 84 6.95 -6.30 3.79
C LEU A 84 7.44 -7.47 2.92
N LEU A 85 6.59 -8.03 2.06
CA LEU A 85 6.97 -9.08 1.12
C LEU A 85 8.04 -8.57 0.15
N THR A 86 7.87 -7.36 -0.39
CA THR A 86 8.86 -6.71 -1.27
C THR A 86 10.21 -6.51 -0.57
N ILE A 87 10.19 -5.97 0.66
CA ILE A 87 11.40 -5.75 1.48
C ILE A 87 12.10 -7.08 1.80
N SER A 88 11.32 -8.07 2.23
CA SER A 88 11.83 -9.40 2.61
C SER A 88 12.48 -10.08 1.42
N ALA A 89 11.88 -9.97 0.24
CA ALA A 89 12.38 -10.64 -0.94
C ALA A 89 13.67 -9.98 -1.48
N ILE A 90 13.87 -8.67 -1.27
CA ILE A 90 15.16 -7.99 -1.51
C ILE A 90 16.24 -8.45 -0.53
N SER A 91 15.91 -8.54 0.76
CA SER A 91 16.82 -8.89 1.86
C SER A 91 17.03 -10.40 2.09
N SER A 92 16.35 -11.24 1.30
CA SER A 92 16.27 -12.69 1.52
C SER A 92 17.60 -13.45 1.47
N HIS A 93 17.67 -14.51 2.29
CA HIS A 93 18.75 -15.50 2.30
C HIS A 93 18.77 -16.36 1.02
N ARG A 94 19.91 -17.00 0.73
CA ARG A 94 20.19 -17.72 -0.52
C ARG A 94 19.16 -18.82 -0.88
N ARG A 95 18.60 -19.51 0.13
CA ARG A 95 17.57 -20.55 -0.09
C ARG A 95 16.24 -19.99 -0.61
N ILE A 96 15.80 -18.86 -0.06
CA ILE A 96 14.57 -18.18 -0.49
C ILE A 96 14.76 -17.60 -1.89
N LYS A 97 15.93 -17.02 -2.17
CA LYS A 97 16.28 -16.54 -3.51
C LYS A 97 16.22 -17.64 -4.57
N ASN A 98 16.67 -18.86 -4.26
CA ASN A 98 16.57 -20.00 -5.18
C ASN A 98 15.11 -20.42 -5.42
N CYS A 99 14.25 -20.37 -4.40
CA CYS A 99 12.82 -20.65 -4.56
C CYS A 99 12.13 -19.59 -5.44
N ILE A 100 12.41 -18.31 -5.19
CA ILE A 100 11.92 -17.19 -6.00
C ILE A 100 12.39 -17.33 -7.45
N ALA A 101 13.66 -17.70 -7.67
CA ALA A 101 14.20 -17.91 -9.02
C ALA A 101 13.45 -19.03 -9.77
N ARG A 102 13.09 -20.11 -9.08
CA ARG A 102 12.40 -21.27 -9.68
C ARG A 102 10.97 -20.96 -10.11
N HIS A 103 10.26 -20.13 -9.35
CA HIS A 103 8.85 -19.80 -9.59
C HIS A 103 8.63 -18.31 -9.92
N ASN A 104 9.65 -17.68 -10.51
CA ASN A 104 9.72 -16.23 -10.65
C ASN A 104 8.51 -15.62 -11.36
N THR A 105 8.11 -16.19 -12.50
CA THR A 105 7.00 -15.66 -13.30
C THR A 105 5.66 -15.71 -12.55
N VAL A 106 5.40 -16.82 -11.85
CA VAL A 106 4.16 -17.00 -11.08
C VAL A 106 4.15 -16.05 -9.87
N LEU A 107 5.25 -15.98 -9.13
CA LEU A 107 5.35 -15.12 -7.96
C LEU A 107 5.28 -13.64 -8.33
N ALA A 108 5.94 -13.25 -9.42
CA ALA A 108 5.89 -11.90 -9.99
C ALA A 108 4.46 -11.54 -10.42
N GLY A 109 3.77 -12.46 -11.12
CA GLY A 109 2.38 -12.28 -11.55
C GLY A 109 1.40 -12.16 -10.39
N MET A 110 1.52 -13.03 -9.38
CA MET A 110 0.70 -12.95 -8.16
C MET A 110 0.94 -11.64 -7.41
N HIS A 111 2.20 -11.25 -7.23
CA HIS A 111 2.53 -10.00 -6.55
C HIS A 111 2.02 -8.77 -7.32
N ALA A 112 2.11 -8.76 -8.66
CA ALA A 112 1.56 -7.69 -9.49
C ALA A 112 0.04 -7.61 -9.35
N PHE A 113 -0.64 -8.77 -9.45
CA PHE A 113 -2.09 -8.85 -9.29
C PHE A 113 -2.53 -8.34 -7.91
N LEU A 114 -1.87 -8.78 -6.84
CA LEU A 114 -2.17 -8.31 -5.49
C LEU A 114 -1.90 -6.82 -5.30
N LEU A 115 -0.88 -6.25 -5.94
CA LEU A 115 -0.64 -4.81 -5.96
C LEU A 115 -1.76 -4.04 -6.66
N VAL A 116 -2.31 -4.56 -7.77
CA VAL A 116 -3.50 -3.96 -8.41
C VAL A 116 -4.69 -3.99 -7.46
N VAL A 117 -4.97 -5.17 -6.87
CA VAL A 117 -6.08 -5.33 -5.92
C VAL A 117 -5.92 -4.37 -4.75
N ALA A 118 -4.71 -4.24 -4.19
CA ALA A 118 -4.40 -3.30 -3.12
C ALA A 118 -4.63 -1.84 -3.56
N ALA A 119 -4.08 -1.43 -4.71
CA ALA A 119 -4.21 -0.06 -5.20
C ALA A 119 -5.68 0.34 -5.41
N VAL A 120 -6.48 -0.54 -6.00
CA VAL A 120 -7.93 -0.33 -6.20
C VAL A 120 -8.66 -0.29 -4.86
N SER A 121 -8.41 -1.25 -3.96
CA SER A 121 -9.05 -1.30 -2.64
C SER A 121 -8.76 -0.05 -1.81
N LEU A 122 -7.52 0.46 -1.88
CA LEU A 122 -7.12 1.70 -1.23
C LEU A 122 -7.79 2.93 -1.86
N ALA A 123 -7.93 2.98 -3.19
CA ALA A 123 -8.66 4.05 -3.87
C ALA A 123 -10.15 4.04 -3.52
N GLU A 124 -10.77 2.86 -3.40
CA GLU A 124 -12.14 2.72 -2.90
C GLU A 124 -12.26 3.20 -1.44
N CYS A 125 -11.29 2.86 -0.57
CA CYS A 125 -11.26 3.37 0.80
C CYS A 125 -11.07 4.89 0.87
N TYR A 126 -10.28 5.48 -0.05
CA TYR A 126 -10.17 6.93 -0.21
C TYR A 126 -11.55 7.55 -0.52
N LEU A 127 -12.27 7.01 -1.51
CA LEU A 127 -13.58 7.52 -1.90
C LEU A 127 -14.60 7.35 -0.77
N LEU A 128 -14.58 6.20 -0.10
CA LEU A 128 -15.44 5.92 1.05
C LEU A 128 -15.18 6.90 2.20
N ALA A 129 -13.91 7.12 2.58
CA ALA A 129 -13.54 8.08 3.61
C ALA A 129 -13.96 9.52 3.23
N SER A 130 -13.83 9.90 1.96
CA SER A 130 -14.32 11.20 1.48
C SER A 130 -15.83 11.34 1.65
N ARG A 131 -16.61 10.36 1.17
CA ARG A 131 -18.09 10.39 1.28
C ARG A 131 -18.56 10.41 2.73
N LEU A 132 -17.97 9.59 3.59
CA LEU A 132 -18.27 9.59 5.03
C LEU A 132 -17.95 10.95 5.66
N SER A 133 -16.84 11.57 5.26
CA SER A 133 -16.46 12.89 5.78
C SER A 133 -17.42 13.99 5.32
N GLU A 134 -17.94 13.90 4.10
CA GLU A 134 -18.96 14.83 3.59
C GLU A 134 -20.28 14.68 4.33
N ASN A 135 -20.72 13.45 4.59
CA ASN A 135 -21.94 13.16 5.33
C ASN A 135 -21.90 13.69 6.77
N ILE A 136 -20.73 13.64 7.44
CA ILE A 136 -20.59 14.13 8.82
C ILE A 136 -20.32 15.65 8.90
N SER A 137 -19.87 16.27 7.81
CA SER A 137 -19.48 17.69 7.77
C SER A 137 -20.53 18.67 8.34
N PRO A 138 -21.83 18.55 8.03
CA PRO A 138 -22.85 19.46 8.58
C PRO A 138 -22.92 19.41 10.11
N TYR A 139 -22.77 18.22 10.70
CA TYR A 139 -22.80 18.02 12.14
C TYR A 139 -21.51 18.47 12.83
N ALA A 140 -20.37 18.38 12.13
CA ALA A 140 -19.10 18.90 12.62
C ALA A 140 -19.09 20.43 12.76
N HIS A 141 -19.84 21.14 11.92
CA HIS A 141 -19.86 22.61 11.91
C HIS A 141 -21.06 23.22 12.62
N ASN A 142 -22.24 22.59 12.53
CA ASN A 142 -23.50 23.14 13.03
C ASN A 142 -24.27 22.14 13.92
N GLY A 143 -23.59 21.11 14.43
CA GLY A 143 -24.21 20.12 15.30
C GLY A 143 -24.73 20.72 16.60
N THR A 144 -25.87 20.22 17.08
CA THR A 144 -26.38 20.52 18.42
C THR A 144 -26.79 19.20 19.09
N PRO A 145 -26.53 19.01 20.39
CA PRO A 145 -25.82 19.88 21.34
C PRO A 145 -24.29 19.97 21.08
N GLU A 146 -23.59 20.91 21.73
CA GLU A 146 -22.15 21.18 21.53
C GLU A 146 -21.27 19.92 21.67
N SER A 147 -21.55 19.06 22.66
CA SER A 147 -20.84 17.78 22.81
C SER A 147 -20.95 16.85 21.60
N PHE A 148 -22.06 16.89 20.86
CA PHE A 148 -22.23 16.13 19.62
C PHE A 148 -21.46 16.78 18.46
N GLN A 149 -21.41 18.11 18.41
CA GLN A 149 -20.65 18.86 17.42
C GLN A 149 -19.14 18.60 17.55
N GLU A 150 -18.58 18.71 18.75
CA GLU A 150 -17.15 18.48 19.01
C GLU A 150 -16.73 17.08 18.58
N ALA A 151 -17.54 16.10 18.94
CA ALA A 151 -17.26 14.71 18.67
C ALA A 151 -17.48 14.37 17.17
N SER A 152 -18.43 15.03 16.49
CA SER A 152 -18.56 15.00 15.02
C SER A 152 -17.36 15.63 14.31
N CYS A 153 -16.85 16.76 14.82
CA CYS A 153 -15.66 17.44 14.32
C CYS A 153 -14.40 16.57 14.47
N TRP A 154 -14.25 15.90 15.60
CA TRP A 154 -13.17 14.94 15.84
C TRP A 154 -13.20 13.81 14.80
N TYR A 155 -14.37 13.22 14.57
CA TYR A 155 -14.55 12.13 13.61
C TYR A 155 -14.28 12.60 12.16
N PHE A 156 -14.83 13.75 11.79
CA PHE A 156 -14.59 14.39 10.49
C PHE A 156 -13.10 14.55 10.17
N ARG A 157 -12.32 15.10 11.10
CA ARG A 157 -10.88 15.31 10.92
C ARG A 157 -10.12 14.00 10.68
N ARG A 158 -10.47 12.94 11.41
CA ARG A 158 -9.83 11.63 11.25
C ARG A 158 -10.21 10.94 9.95
N LEU A 159 -11.45 11.10 9.49
CA LEU A 159 -11.86 10.61 8.17
C LEU A 159 -11.09 11.31 7.05
N ARG A 160 -10.92 12.64 7.13
CA ARG A 160 -10.12 13.40 6.16
C ARG A 160 -8.64 12.99 6.18
N ALA A 161 -8.05 12.81 7.35
CA ALA A 161 -6.69 12.28 7.46
C ALA A 161 -6.57 10.86 6.87
N SER A 162 -7.54 9.99 7.16
CA SER A 162 -7.58 8.63 6.60
C SER A 162 -7.72 8.63 5.08
N MET A 163 -8.54 9.52 4.54
CA MET A 163 -8.68 9.72 3.10
C MET A 163 -7.32 10.02 2.47
N GLU A 164 -6.59 11.02 2.97
CA GLU A 164 -5.27 11.38 2.43
C GLU A 164 -4.26 10.21 2.51
N LEU A 165 -4.25 9.49 3.63
CA LEU A 165 -3.39 8.32 3.82
C LEU A 165 -3.71 7.19 2.83
N PHE A 166 -4.99 6.86 2.61
CA PHE A 166 -5.40 5.88 1.61
C PHE A 166 -5.02 6.30 0.19
N GLY A 167 -5.18 7.59 -0.14
CA GLY A 167 -4.76 8.15 -1.42
C GLY A 167 -3.26 7.99 -1.63
N LEU A 168 -2.46 8.34 -0.63
CA LEU A 168 -1.01 8.19 -0.66
C LEU A 168 -0.59 6.72 -0.82
N GLN A 169 -1.22 5.79 -0.10
CA GLN A 169 -0.94 4.36 -0.23
C GLN A 169 -1.27 3.83 -1.63
N SER A 170 -2.42 4.22 -2.20
CA SER A 170 -2.83 3.79 -3.54
C SER A 170 -1.82 4.26 -4.61
N VAL A 171 -1.34 5.51 -4.47
CA VAL A 171 -0.28 6.06 -5.31
C VAL A 171 1.02 5.28 -5.14
N CYS A 172 1.44 4.98 -3.90
CA CYS A 172 2.64 4.18 -3.64
C CYS A 172 2.55 2.77 -4.26
N ALA A 173 1.41 2.08 -4.11
CA ALA A 173 1.17 0.77 -4.70
C ALA A 173 1.22 0.81 -6.23
N SER A 174 0.63 1.85 -6.83
CA SER A 174 0.67 2.08 -8.29
C SER A 174 2.10 2.36 -8.78
N PHE A 175 2.89 3.14 -8.04
CA PHE A 175 4.30 3.37 -8.34
C PHE A 175 5.13 2.09 -8.23
N GLN A 176 4.92 1.27 -7.20
CA GLN A 176 5.56 -0.03 -7.08
C GLN A 176 5.24 -0.91 -8.30
N LEU A 177 3.97 -0.96 -8.71
CA LEU A 177 3.54 -1.72 -9.88
C LEU A 177 4.21 -1.21 -11.16
N PHE A 178 4.23 0.10 -11.39
CA PHE A 178 4.89 0.69 -12.55
C PHE A 178 6.39 0.35 -12.57
N TYR A 179 7.13 0.68 -11.51
CA TYR A 179 8.58 0.49 -11.49
C TYR A 179 9.02 -0.97 -11.53
N LEU A 180 8.28 -1.88 -10.87
CA LEU A 180 8.64 -3.29 -10.83
C LEU A 180 8.32 -4.02 -12.14
N TYR A 181 7.26 -3.63 -12.85
CA TYR A 181 6.70 -4.46 -13.93
C TYR A 181 6.69 -3.80 -15.31
N THR A 182 6.77 -2.47 -15.46
CA THR A 182 6.77 -1.83 -16.79
C THR A 182 8.18 -1.46 -17.29
N GLN A 183 9.12 -1.07 -16.43
CA GLN A 183 10.45 -0.60 -16.88
C GLN A 183 11.40 -1.72 -17.34
N LYS A 184 11.11 -2.99 -17.03
CA LYS A 184 11.90 -4.14 -17.50
C LYS A 184 10.96 -5.33 -17.60
N GLY A 185 10.61 -5.75 -18.83
CA GLY A 185 9.80 -6.96 -19.05
C GLY A 185 10.22 -8.09 -18.11
N PHE A 186 9.34 -8.44 -17.16
CA PHE A 186 9.46 -9.54 -16.19
C PHE A 186 10.85 -9.80 -15.56
N LYS A 187 11.73 -8.80 -15.43
CA LYS A 187 12.99 -8.95 -14.68
C LYS A 187 12.76 -8.64 -13.22
N PHE A 188 12.02 -9.55 -12.58
CA PHE A 188 11.81 -9.50 -11.15
C PHE A 188 13.16 -9.61 -10.41
N MET A 189 13.34 -8.72 -9.44
CA MET A 189 14.20 -8.93 -8.27
C MET A 189 15.69 -9.22 -8.54
N GLY A 190 16.34 -8.48 -9.44
CA GLY A 190 17.81 -8.38 -9.46
C GLY A 190 18.58 -9.71 -9.61
N ILE A 191 17.89 -10.80 -9.93
CA ILE A 191 18.51 -12.03 -10.39
C ILE A 191 18.98 -11.65 -11.77
N ASN A 192 20.28 -11.36 -11.90
CA ASN A 192 20.95 -11.57 -13.15
C ASN A 192 20.48 -12.95 -13.62
N GLN A 193 19.60 -13.00 -14.61
CA GLN A 193 19.72 -14.02 -15.62
C GLN A 193 21.14 -13.86 -16.14
N GLN A 194 22.13 -14.45 -15.45
CA GLN A 194 23.17 -15.11 -16.18
C GLN A 194 22.42 -16.04 -17.12
N PRO A 195 22.63 -15.92 -18.44
CA PRO A 195 22.07 -16.90 -19.35
C PRO A 195 22.50 -18.26 -18.78
N TYR A 196 21.52 -19.10 -18.46
CA TYR A 196 21.78 -20.51 -18.26
C TYR A 196 22.64 -20.94 -19.44
N ALA A 197 23.87 -21.38 -19.13
CA ALA A 197 24.77 -22.18 -19.93
C ALA A 197 24.48 -22.12 -21.45
N LYS A 198 25.32 -21.50 -22.27
CA LYS A 198 26.44 -22.25 -22.89
C LYS A 198 26.61 -23.66 -22.29
N LEU A 199 25.67 -24.56 -22.58
CA LEU A 199 26.00 -25.95 -22.86
C LEU A 199 26.59 -25.94 -24.28
N GLU A 200 27.82 -25.43 -24.38
CA GLU A 200 28.71 -25.88 -25.44
C GLU A 200 29.12 -27.30 -25.06
N LEU A 201 28.66 -28.25 -25.88
CA LEU A 201 29.33 -29.48 -26.28
C LEU A 201 30.41 -30.03 -25.31
N ILE A 202 30.09 -31.18 -24.71
CA ILE A 202 30.97 -32.36 -24.78
C ILE A 202 30.09 -33.53 -25.19
#